data_AF-A0AAU1FRN3-F1
#
_entry.id   AF-A0AAU1FRN3-F1
#
_cell.length_a   1.000
_cell.length_b   1.000
_cell.length_c   1.000
_cell.angle_alpha   90.00
_cell.angle_beta   90.00
_cell.angle_gamma   90.00
#
_symmetry.space_group_name_H-M   'P 1'
#
loop_
_entity.id
_entity.type
_entity.pdbx_description
1 polymer ?
#
loop_
_entity_poly.entity_id
_entity_poly.type
_entity_poly.pdbx_seq_one_letter_code
_entity_poly.pdbx_strand_id
1 'polypeptide(L)'
;MQFAGVAISILALGISVFSLADRKRLDKRDLTLKLHETLLSPELQAGRHILFNLDKEVSELDREEYGRANRALATLDVAGFYCAKGYVNERDFLELWSPSLAKLKYKAAPFLAHRDAARPADLPAWPYYRQLVDKAENSLNSR
;
A
#
# COMPACT_ATOMS: atom_id res chain seq x y z
N MET A 1 21.16 43.60 -24.90
CA MET A 1 19.76 43.12 -24.80
C MET A 1 19.64 41.60 -24.91
N GLN A 2 20.40 40.88 -25.76
CA GLN A 2 20.32 39.41 -25.87
C GLN A 2 20.62 38.64 -24.57
N PHE A 3 21.61 39.05 -23.78
CA PHE A 3 21.97 38.38 -22.52
C PHE A 3 20.87 38.44 -21.44
N ALA A 4 20.07 39.50 -21.41
CA ALA A 4 18.96 39.62 -20.46
C ALA A 4 17.84 38.62 -20.79
N GLY A 5 17.53 38.43 -22.07
CA GLY A 5 16.55 37.43 -22.52
C GLY A 5 16.97 36.01 -22.12
N VAL A 6 18.23 35.65 -22.36
CA VAL A 6 18.78 34.33 -21.98
C VAL A 6 18.72 34.12 -20.46
N ALA A 7 19.11 35.13 -19.67
CA ALA A 7 19.05 35.05 -18.21
C ALA A 7 17.62 34.86 -17.69
N ILE A 8 16.65 35.59 -18.25
CA ILE A 8 15.24 35.47 -17.89
C ILE A 8 14.71 34.07 -18.26
N SER A 9 15.05 33.54 -19.43
CA SER A 9 14.64 32.19 -19.85
C SER A 9 15.21 31.10 -18.94
N ILE A 10 16.48 31.20 -18.55
CA ILE A 10 17.11 30.25 -17.61
C ILE A 10 16.41 30.30 -16.25
N LEU A 11 16.12 31.50 -15.75
CA LEU A 11 15.40 31.69 -14.48
C LEU A 11 14.00 31.09 -14.55
N ALA A 12 13.26 31.36 -15.63
CA ALA A 12 11.92 30.83 -15.85
C ALA A 12 11.93 29.29 -15.92
N LEU A 13 12.91 28.70 -16.61
CA LEU A 13 13.12 27.25 -16.65
C LEU A 13 13.40 26.69 -15.25
N GLY A 14 14.27 27.35 -14.47
CA GLY A 14 14.59 26.94 -13.10
C GLY A 14 13.36 26.94 -12.19
N ILE A 15 12.56 28.02 -12.21
CA ILE A 15 11.30 28.12 -11.48
C ILE A 15 10.32 27.03 -11.92
N SER A 16 10.21 26.77 -13.23
CA SER A 16 9.31 25.74 -13.76
C SER A 16 9.70 24.33 -13.29
N VAL A 17 10.98 24.00 -13.35
CA VAL A 17 11.49 22.69 -12.88
C VAL A 17 11.27 22.53 -11.39
N PHE A 18 11.56 23.58 -10.60
CA PHE A 18 11.34 23.56 -9.15
C PHE A 18 9.86 23.37 -8.80
N SER A 19 8.96 24.11 -9.46
CA SER A 19 7.52 23.99 -9.25
C SER A 19 6.99 22.60 -9.60
N LEU A 20 7.47 21.99 -10.69
CA LEU A 20 7.12 20.62 -11.05
C LEU A 20 7.61 19.60 -10.02
N ALA A 21 8.81 19.80 -9.47
CA ALA A 21 9.36 18.93 -8.44
C ALA A 21 8.55 19.05 -7.13
N ASP A 22 8.23 20.27 -6.70
CA ASP A 22 7.41 20.52 -5.51
C ASP A 22 6.00 19.93 -5.65
N ARG A 23 5.36 20.13 -6.81
CA ARG A 23 4.05 19.56 -7.10
C ARG A 23 4.06 18.03 -7.04
N LYS A 24 5.05 17.37 -7.66
CA LYS A 24 5.21 15.91 -7.55
C LYS A 24 5.33 15.45 -6.11
N ARG A 25 6.04 16.20 -5.26
CA ARG A 25 6.16 15.88 -3.83
C ARG A 25 4.82 16.03 -3.10
N LEU A 26 4.09 17.11 -3.36
CA LEU A 26 2.77 17.35 -2.78
C LEU A 26 1.76 16.28 -3.20
N ASP A 27 1.74 15.90 -4.48
CA ASP A 27 0.85 14.86 -5.02
C ASP A 27 1.12 13.51 -4.35
N LYS A 28 2.39 13.12 -4.17
CA LYS A 28 2.75 11.89 -3.44
C LYS A 28 2.29 11.90 -1.98
N ARG A 29 2.44 13.05 -1.30
CA ARG A 29 1.99 13.22 0.08
C ARG A 29 0.47 13.11 0.19
N ASP A 30 -0.26 13.79 -0.69
CA ASP A 30 -1.72 13.75 -0.75
C ASP A 30 -2.23 12.32 -1.01
N LEU A 31 -1.61 11.60 -1.95
CA LEU A 31 -1.95 10.20 -2.21
C LEU A 31 -1.67 9.30 -0.99
N THR A 32 -0.55 9.53 -0.30
CA THR A 32 -0.19 8.77 0.91
C THR A 32 -1.22 9.01 2.02
N LEU A 33 -1.64 10.26 2.23
CA LEU A 33 -2.67 10.62 3.21
C LEU A 33 -4.02 9.98 2.87
N LYS A 34 -4.48 10.11 1.62
CA LYS A 34 -5.73 9.49 1.14
C LYS A 34 -5.71 7.97 1.30
N LEU A 35 -4.59 7.32 1.00
CA LEU A 35 -4.43 5.89 1.19
C LEU A 35 -4.48 5.52 2.68
N HIS A 36 -3.79 6.28 3.55
CA HIS A 36 -3.83 6.08 4.99
C HIS A 36 -5.24 6.22 5.55
N GLU A 37 -5.96 7.29 5.22
CA GLU A 37 -7.36 7.52 5.60
C GLU A 37 -8.27 6.40 5.11
N THR A 38 -8.10 5.97 3.86
CA THR A 38 -8.83 4.82 3.30
C THR A 38 -8.57 3.57 4.12
N LEU A 39 -7.31 3.25 4.41
CA LEU A 39 -6.95 2.08 5.22
C LEU A 39 -7.49 2.15 6.64
N LEU A 40 -7.69 3.35 7.19
CA LEU A 40 -8.33 3.58 8.47
C LEU A 40 -9.86 3.56 8.42
N SER A 41 -10.51 3.39 7.26
CA SER A 41 -11.97 3.33 7.22
C SER A 41 -12.52 2.17 8.07
N PRO A 42 -13.68 2.34 8.72
CA PRO A 42 -14.27 1.30 9.55
C PRO A 42 -14.45 -0.03 8.83
N GLU A 43 -14.78 0.00 7.54
CA GLU A 43 -14.99 -1.19 6.72
C GLU A 43 -13.70 -1.98 6.52
N LEU A 44 -12.58 -1.30 6.26
CA LEU A 44 -11.28 -1.97 6.10
C LEU A 44 -10.69 -2.39 7.45
N GLN A 45 -10.94 -1.62 8.52
CA GLN A 45 -10.59 -2.04 9.87
C GLN A 45 -11.34 -3.32 10.27
N ALA A 46 -12.65 -3.39 10.03
CA ALA A 46 -13.45 -4.59 10.30
C ALA A 46 -12.96 -5.81 9.49
N GLY A 47 -12.65 -5.61 8.21
CA GLY A 47 -12.06 -6.68 7.38
C GLY A 47 -10.73 -7.20 7.91
N ARG A 48 -9.83 -6.31 8.37
CA ARG A 48 -8.59 -6.73 9.03
C ARG A 48 -8.83 -7.40 10.37
N HIS A 49 -9.82 -6.93 11.15
CA HIS A 49 -10.19 -7.56 12.41
C HIS A 49 -10.61 -9.01 12.23
N ILE A 50 -11.41 -9.30 11.20
CA ILE A 50 -11.77 -10.68 10.80
C ILE A 50 -10.52 -11.50 10.51
N LEU A 51 -9.58 -10.97 9.71
CA LEU A 51 -8.33 -11.67 9.39
C LEU A 51 -7.45 -11.92 10.63
N PHE A 52 -7.39 -10.96 11.57
CA PHE A 52 -6.59 -11.10 12.79
C PHE A 52 -7.11 -12.17 13.74
N ASN A 53 -8.43 -12.35 13.76
CA ASN A 53 -9.15 -13.24 14.67
C ASN A 53 -9.72 -14.47 13.96
N LEU A 54 -9.21 -14.80 12.78
CA LEU A 54 -9.62 -16.00 12.05
C LEU A 54 -9.22 -17.24 12.85
N ASP A 55 -10.20 -17.84 13.51
CA ASP A 55 -10.12 -19.04 14.35
C ASP A 55 -10.85 -20.25 13.76
N LYS A 56 -11.68 -20.00 12.74
CA LYS A 56 -12.45 -20.97 11.97
C LYS A 56 -11.90 -21.16 10.55
N GLU A 57 -12.38 -22.20 9.87
CA GLU A 57 -12.02 -22.43 8.46
C GLU A 57 -12.56 -21.29 7.58
N VAL A 58 -11.81 -20.91 6.54
CA VAL A 58 -12.20 -19.79 5.66
C VAL A 58 -13.53 -20.05 4.95
N SER A 59 -13.85 -21.32 4.68
CA SER A 59 -15.13 -21.75 4.10
C SER A 59 -16.33 -21.57 5.03
N GLU A 60 -16.10 -21.35 6.32
CA GLU A 60 -17.14 -21.13 7.35
C GLU A 60 -17.38 -19.64 7.61
N LEU A 61 -16.66 -18.75 6.93
CA LEU A 61 -16.99 -17.32 6.91
C LEU A 61 -18.29 -17.12 6.14
N ASP A 62 -19.18 -16.30 6.68
CA ASP A 62 -20.33 -15.87 5.90
C ASP A 62 -19.89 -14.97 4.72
N ARG A 63 -20.82 -14.71 3.81
CA ARG A 63 -20.54 -13.93 2.58
C ARG A 63 -20.05 -12.51 2.90
N GLU A 64 -20.55 -11.90 3.96
CA GLU A 64 -20.21 -10.54 4.36
C GLU A 64 -18.83 -10.50 5.02
N GLU A 65 -18.55 -11.41 5.95
CA GLU A 65 -17.25 -11.60 6.58
C GLU A 65 -16.17 -11.85 5.53
N TYR A 66 -16.41 -12.81 4.63
CA TYR A 66 -15.50 -13.12 3.53
C TYR A 66 -15.27 -11.89 2.65
N GLY A 67 -16.35 -11.18 2.29
CA GLY A 67 -16.28 -9.98 1.47
C GLY A 67 -15.42 -8.87 2.10
N ARG A 68 -15.58 -8.64 3.41
CA ARG A 68 -14.81 -7.65 4.18
C ARG A 68 -13.33 -8.03 4.29
N ALA A 69 -13.03 -9.28 4.63
CA ALA A 69 -11.66 -9.80 4.69
C ALA A 69 -10.96 -9.71 3.33
N ASN A 70 -11.64 -10.14 2.27
CA ASN A 70 -11.16 -10.06 0.90
C ASN A 70 -10.88 -8.61 0.47
N ARG A 71 -11.80 -7.68 0.78
CA ARG A 71 -11.63 -6.25 0.47
C ARG A 71 -10.44 -5.65 1.21
N ALA A 72 -10.23 -6.01 2.47
CA ALA A 72 -9.08 -5.54 3.24
C ALA A 72 -7.75 -5.93 2.59
N LEU A 73 -7.58 -7.20 2.18
CA LEU A 73 -6.38 -7.66 1.50
C LEU A 73 -6.22 -7.05 0.10
N ALA A 74 -7.31 -6.94 -0.67
CA ALA A 74 -7.28 -6.31 -1.99
C ALA A 74 -6.85 -4.83 -1.91
N THR A 75 -7.32 -4.07 -0.92
CA THR A 75 -6.87 -2.68 -0.74
C THR A 75 -5.39 -2.61 -0.33
N LEU A 76 -4.91 -3.53 0.51
CA LEU A 76 -3.49 -3.59 0.87
C LEU A 76 -2.61 -4.03 -0.31
N ASP A 77 -3.13 -4.84 -1.24
CA ASP A 77 -2.45 -5.15 -2.50
C ASP A 77 -2.28 -3.89 -3.37
N VAL A 78 -3.32 -3.06 -3.47
CA VAL A 78 -3.24 -1.75 -4.13
C VAL A 78 -2.23 -0.83 -3.44
N ALA A 79 -2.19 -0.83 -2.11
CA ALA A 79 -1.18 -0.08 -1.35
C ALA A 79 0.25 -0.55 -1.70
N GLY A 80 0.46 -1.87 -1.76
CA GLY A 80 1.73 -2.47 -2.17
C GLY A 80 2.10 -2.09 -3.60
N PHE A 81 1.14 -2.10 -4.51
CA PHE A 81 1.33 -1.67 -5.90
C PHE A 81 1.74 -0.19 -5.98
N TYR A 82 1.09 0.69 -5.23
CA TYR A 82 1.44 2.12 -5.19
C TYR A 82 2.82 2.39 -4.61
N CYS A 83 3.25 1.61 -3.60
CA CYS A 83 4.62 1.65 -3.09
C CYS A 83 5.61 1.17 -4.16
N ALA A 84 5.34 0.02 -4.79
CA ALA A 84 6.19 -0.56 -5.82
C ALA A 84 6.35 0.34 -7.06
N LYS A 85 5.34 1.16 -7.38
CA LYS A 85 5.40 2.16 -8.46
C LYS A 85 5.96 3.52 -8.02
N GLY A 86 6.27 3.70 -6.74
CA GLY A 86 6.80 4.96 -6.21
C GLY A 86 5.79 6.11 -6.20
N TYR A 87 4.49 5.80 -6.33
CA TYR A 87 3.40 6.76 -6.20
C TYR A 87 3.20 7.15 -4.72
N VAL A 88 3.37 6.18 -3.83
CA VAL A 88 3.48 6.38 -2.39
C VAL A 88 4.94 6.19 -1.99
N ASN A 89 5.44 7.02 -1.07
CA ASN A 89 6.78 6.80 -0.51
C ASN A 89 6.74 5.55 0.38
N GLU A 90 7.36 4.48 -0.09
CA GLU A 90 7.38 3.19 0.60
C GLU A 90 7.99 3.31 2.01
N ARG A 91 9.04 4.13 2.18
CA ARG A 91 9.69 4.29 3.48
C ARG A 91 8.72 4.88 4.50
N ASP A 92 8.07 5.98 4.14
CA ASP A 92 7.14 6.69 5.01
C ASP A 92 5.89 5.82 5.30
N PHE A 93 5.44 5.06 4.29
CA PHE A 93 4.32 4.13 4.45
C PHE A 93 4.67 2.98 5.41
N LEU A 94 5.83 2.35 5.24
CA LEU A 94 6.29 1.26 6.11
C LEU A 94 6.59 1.75 7.53
N GLU A 95 7.05 2.98 7.70
CA GLU A 95 7.24 3.58 9.03
C GLU A 95 5.95 3.58 9.85
N LEU A 96 4.81 3.85 9.19
CA LEU A 96 3.49 3.86 9.81
C LEU A 96 2.86 2.47 9.94
N TRP A 97 3.01 1.63 8.92
CA TRP A 97 2.20 0.41 8.79
C TRP A 97 2.91 -0.90 9.10
N SER A 98 4.24 -0.91 9.24
CA SER A 98 4.98 -2.17 9.38
C SER A 98 4.56 -3.05 10.55
N PRO A 99 4.33 -2.53 11.78
CA PRO A 99 3.88 -3.36 12.89
C PRO A 99 2.59 -4.11 12.60
N SER A 100 1.61 -3.43 12.00
CA SER A 100 0.31 -4.01 11.63
C SER A 100 0.46 -5.02 10.50
N LEU A 101 1.25 -4.71 9.47
CA LEU A 101 1.45 -5.55 8.29
C LEU A 101 2.23 -6.83 8.60
N ALA A 102 3.29 -6.73 9.39
CA ALA A 102 4.10 -7.89 9.79
C ALA A 102 3.25 -8.89 10.59
N LYS A 103 2.40 -8.42 11.50
CA LYS A 103 1.47 -9.31 12.22
C LYS A 103 0.40 -9.88 11.28
N LEU A 104 -0.13 -9.07 10.37
CA LEU A 104 -1.17 -9.49 9.44
C LEU A 104 -0.68 -10.56 8.46
N LYS A 105 0.61 -10.54 8.06
CA LYS A 105 1.24 -11.56 7.20
C LYS A 105 0.88 -12.98 7.63
N TYR A 106 1.06 -13.27 8.92
CA TYR A 106 0.82 -14.59 9.49
C TYR A 106 -0.67 -14.87 9.70
N LYS A 107 -1.42 -13.85 10.13
CA LYS A 107 -2.84 -13.99 10.45
C LYS A 107 -3.72 -14.16 9.22
N ALA A 108 -3.35 -13.53 8.10
CA ALA A 108 -4.04 -13.69 6.83
C ALA A 108 -3.63 -14.95 6.05
N ALA A 109 -2.61 -15.70 6.50
CA ALA A 109 -2.09 -16.86 5.77
C ALA A 109 -3.15 -17.93 5.43
N PRO A 110 -4.07 -18.32 6.34
CA PRO A 110 -5.12 -19.27 6.00
C PRO A 110 -6.07 -18.75 4.90
N PHE A 111 -6.45 -17.47 4.98
CA PHE A 111 -7.28 -16.82 3.96
C PHE A 111 -6.60 -16.81 2.59
N LEU A 112 -5.31 -16.50 2.55
CA LEU A 112 -4.51 -16.49 1.33
C LEU A 112 -4.39 -17.89 0.73
N ALA A 113 -4.12 -18.91 1.56
CA ALA A 113 -4.02 -20.30 1.12
C ALA A 113 -5.35 -20.79 0.52
N HIS A 114 -6.47 -20.49 1.19
CA HIS A 114 -7.81 -20.80 0.68
C HIS A 114 -8.06 -20.13 -0.69
N ARG A 115 -7.65 -18.87 -0.84
CA ARG A 115 -7.82 -18.14 -2.11
C ARG A 115 -6.91 -18.66 -3.22
N ASP A 116 -5.69 -19.05 -2.89
CA ASP A 116 -4.72 -19.59 -3.85
C ASP A 116 -5.09 -21.00 -4.32
N ALA A 117 -5.81 -21.79 -3.50
CA ALA A 117 -6.24 -23.14 -3.86
C ALA A 117 -7.12 -23.20 -5.13
N ALA A 118 -7.82 -22.11 -5.45
CA ALA A 118 -8.64 -21.98 -6.65
C ALA A 118 -7.88 -21.36 -7.84
N ARG A 119 -6.57 -21.13 -7.72
CA ARG A 119 -5.75 -20.42 -8.71
C ARG A 119 -4.61 -21.30 -9.23
N PRO A 120 -4.11 -21.04 -10.45
CA PRO A 120 -2.84 -21.61 -10.90
C PRO A 120 -1.70 -21.28 -9.92
N ALA A 121 -0.81 -22.24 -9.68
CA ALA A 121 0.28 -22.12 -8.70
C ALA A 121 1.28 -21.00 -9.02
N ASP A 122 1.40 -20.61 -10.29
CA ASP A 122 2.27 -19.56 -10.80
C ASP A 122 1.67 -18.15 -10.66
N LEU A 123 0.39 -18.04 -10.28
CA LEU A 123 -0.34 -16.77 -10.22
C LEU A 123 -1.05 -16.57 -8.86
N PRO A 124 -0.27 -16.43 -7.77
CA PRO A 124 -0.83 -16.26 -6.44
C PRO A 124 -1.69 -15.00 -6.34
N ALA A 125 -2.69 -15.03 -5.47
CA ALA A 125 -3.48 -13.86 -5.18
C ALA A 125 -2.64 -12.77 -4.49
N TRP A 126 -2.86 -11.52 -4.91
CA TRP A 126 -2.34 -10.30 -4.29
C TRP A 126 -0.81 -10.29 -4.11
N PRO A 127 -0.05 -10.33 -5.21
CA PRO A 127 1.41 -10.40 -5.16
C PRO A 127 2.03 -9.15 -4.52
N TYR A 128 1.44 -7.97 -4.69
CA TYR A 128 1.98 -6.73 -4.13
C TYR A 128 1.73 -6.62 -2.63
N TYR A 129 0.61 -7.16 -2.13
CA TYR A 129 0.40 -7.31 -0.69
C TYR A 129 1.50 -8.17 -0.07
N ARG A 130 1.82 -9.32 -0.68
CA ARG A 130 2.85 -10.24 -0.18
C ARG A 130 4.22 -9.58 -0.12
N GLN A 131 4.62 -8.92 -1.21
CA GLN A 131 5.85 -8.14 -1.24
C GLN A 131 5.87 -7.04 -0.16
N LEU A 132 4.74 -6.36 0.04
CA LEU A 132 4.62 -5.29 1.03
C LEU A 132 4.78 -5.81 2.45
N VAL A 133 4.15 -6.93 2.81
CA VAL A 133 4.28 -7.50 4.16
C VAL A 133 5.66 -8.10 4.44
N ASP A 134 6.34 -8.63 3.42
CA ASP A 134 7.75 -9.07 3.54
C ASP A 134 8.67 -7.88 3.80
N LYS A 135 8.49 -6.78 3.08
CA LYS A 135 9.22 -5.53 3.34
C LYS A 135 8.93 -4.96 4.72
N ALA A 136 7.68 -5.03 5.17
CA ALA A 136 7.28 -4.58 6.51
C ALA A 136 8.03 -5.34 7.60
N GLU A 137 8.05 -6.67 7.52
CA GLU A 137 8.79 -7.53 8.46
C GLU A 137 10.29 -7.23 8.45
N ASN A 138 10.90 -7.15 7.26
CA ASN A 138 12.32 -6.81 7.13
C ASN A 138 12.66 -5.44 7.73
N SER A 139 11.75 -4.46 7.60
CA SER A 139 11.97 -3.12 8.16
C SER A 139 11.94 -3.09 9.69
N LEU A 140 11.23 -4.02 10.33
CA LEU A 140 11.19 -4.15 11.79
C LEU A 140 12.42 -4.88 12.32
N ASN A 141 12.92 -5.88 11.60
CA ASN A 141 14.12 -6.64 11.99
C ASN A 141 15.43 -5.84 11.82
N SER A 142 15.39 -4.76 11.04
CA SER A 142 16.57 -3.91 10.76
C SER A 142 16.67 -2.68 11.68
N ARG A 143 15.78 -2.56 12.67
CA ARG A 143 15.78 -1.49 13.68
C ARG A 143 16.49 -1.94 14.95
#